data_AF-A0A1G3UIC9-F1
#
_entry.id   AF-A0A1G3UIC9-F1
#
_cell.length_a   1.000
_cell.length_b   1.000
_cell.length_c   1.000
_cell.angle_alpha   90.00
_cell.angle_beta   90.00
_cell.angle_gamma   90.00
#
_symmetry.space_group_name_H-M   'P 1'
#
loop_
_entity.id
_entity.type
_entity.pdbx_description
1 polymer ?
#
loop_
_entity_poly.entity_id
_entity_poly.type
_entity_poly.pdbx_seq_one_letter_code
_entity_poly.pdbx_strand_id
1 'polypeptide(L)' 'MLIEIRKSAVKDLKSISEPFKTKLHDKISELKNFPNLSNIKKLTNFEPAYRLRVGDYRILFDVVDEVIMR' A
#
# COMPACT_ATOMS: atom_id res chain seq x y z
N MET A 1 -0.33 -12.86 5.23
CA MET A 1 -0.11 -11.41 5.27
C MET A 1 -1.43 -10.70 5.55
N LEU A 2 -1.53 -10.04 6.70
CA LEU A 2 -2.65 -9.17 7.05
C LEU A 2 -2.35 -7.78 6.48
N ILE A 3 -3.35 -7.17 5.83
CA ILE A 3 -3.25 -5.80 5.33
C ILE A 3 -4.20 -4.96 6.16
N GLU A 4 -3.65 -4.05 6.96
CA GLU A 4 -4.43 -3.08 7.71
C GLU A 4 -4.46 -1.75 6.96
N ILE A 5 -5.66 -1.23 6.71
CA ILE A 5 -5.85 0.05 6.02
C ILE A 5 -6.42 1.04 7.02
N ARG A 6 -5.74 2.19 7.18
CA ARG A 6 -6.23 3.28 8.02
C ARG A 6 -7.60 3.77 7.55
N LYS A 7 -8.47 4.14 8.48
CA LYS A 7 -9.82 4.65 8.18
C LYS A 7 -9.81 5.86 7.23
N SER A 8 -8.80 6.72 7.33
CA SER A 8 -8.58 7.84 6.40
C SER A 8 -8.37 7.32 4.98
N ALA A 9 -7.42 6.41 4.78
CA ALA A 9 -7.14 5.81 3.48
C ALA A 9 -8.33 5.05 2.88
N VAL A 10 -9.18 4.42 3.71
CA VAL A 10 -10.46 3.84 3.25
C VAL A 10 -11.41 4.91 2.72
N LYS A 11 -11.49 6.07 3.39
CA LYS A 11 -12.31 7.20 2.94
C LYS A 11 -11.79 7.75 1.61
N ASP A 12 -10.47 7.95 1.51
CA ASP A 12 -9.81 8.39 0.29
C ASP A 12 -10.09 7.41 -0.87
N LEU A 13 -9.94 6.10 -0.63
CA LEU A 13 -10.21 5.06 -1.62
C LEU A 13 -11.68 5.05 -2.08
N LYS A 14 -12.61 5.35 -1.18
CA LYS A 14 -14.04 5.47 -1.53
C LYS A 14 -14.32 6.71 -2.38
N SER A 15 -13.55 7.78 -2.23
CA SER A 15 -13.67 9.01 -3.02
C SER A 15 -13.05 8.91 -4.41
N ILE A 16 -12.21 7.91 -4.67
CA ILE A 16 -11.63 7.67 -6.00
C ILE A 16 -12.70 7.11 -6.95
N SER A 17 -12.78 7.68 -8.15
CA SER A 17 -13.68 7.21 -9.21
C SER A 17 -13.14 5.96 -9.91
N GLU A 18 -14.04 5.20 -10.52
CA GLU A 18 -13.66 4.14 -11.46
C GLU A 18 -13.00 4.75 -12.71
N PRO A 19 -12.05 4.04 -13.37
CA PRO A 19 -11.56 2.68 -13.07
C PRO A 19 -10.42 2.64 -12.05
N PHE A 20 -9.99 3.79 -11.51
CA PHE A 20 -8.82 3.87 -10.64
C PHE A 20 -9.00 3.16 -9.33
N LYS A 21 -10.22 3.19 -8.78
CA LYS A 21 -10.57 2.47 -7.55
C LYS A 21 -10.32 0.96 -7.67
N THR A 22 -10.78 0.34 -8.76
CA THR A 22 -10.56 -1.09 -9.05
C THR A 22 -9.09 -1.40 -9.17
N LYS A 23 -8.34 -0.59 -9.93
CA LYS A 23 -6.88 -0.74 -10.06
C LYS A 23 -6.17 -0.65 -8.72
N LEU A 24 -6.59 0.25 -7.82
CA LEU A 24 -6.00 0.38 -6.49
C LEU A 24 -6.29 -0.86 -5.63
N HIS A 25 -7.52 -1.37 -5.68
CA HIS A 25 -7.91 -2.61 -4.99
C HIS A 25 -7.09 -3.83 -5.46
N ASP A 26 -6.91 -3.98 -6.76
CA ASP A 26 -6.08 -5.05 -7.33
C ASP A 26 -4.63 -4.91 -6.87
N LYS A 27 -4.08 -3.69 -6.93
CA LYS A 27 -2.71 -3.42 -6.49
C LYS A 27 -2.50 -3.60 -4.98
N ILE A 28 -3.49 -3.28 -4.16
CA ILE A 28 -3.44 -3.57 -2.71
C ILE A 28 -3.48 -5.09 -2.49
N SER A 29 -4.28 -5.84 -3.25
CA SER A 29 -4.30 -7.30 -3.15
C SER A 29 -2.97 -7.92 -3.58
N GLU A 30 -2.33 -7.35 -4.59
CA GLU A 30 -0.99 -7.72 -5.03
C GLU A 30 0.06 -7.51 -3.93
N LEU A 31 -0.08 -6.52 -3.02
CA LEU A 31 0.87 -6.26 -1.91
C LEU A 31 1.16 -7.49 -1.06
N LYS A 32 0.28 -8.49 -1.06
CA LYS A 32 0.52 -9.80 -0.43
C LYS A 32 1.75 -10.54 -0.99
N ASN A 33 2.13 -10.23 -2.23
CA ASN A 33 3.28 -10.80 -2.94
C ASN A 33 4.54 -9.91 -2.81
N PHE A 34 4.52 -8.89 -1.96
CA PHE A 34 5.72 -8.11 -1.62
C PHE A 34 6.84 -9.05 -1.10
N PRO A 35 8.12 -8.84 -1.47
CA PRO A 35 8.69 -7.74 -2.25
C PRO A 35 8.68 -7.94 -3.78
N ASN A 36 8.08 -9.02 -4.29
CA ASN A 36 8.10 -9.37 -5.72
C ASN A 36 7.08 -8.56 -6.55
N LEU A 37 7.02 -7.25 -6.31
CA LEU A 37 6.13 -6.33 -7.01
C LEU A 37 6.94 -5.18 -7.62
N SER A 38 6.63 -4.88 -8.88
CA SER A 38 7.18 -3.71 -9.56
C SER A 38 6.49 -2.43 -9.06
N ASN A 39 7.17 -1.28 -9.23
CA ASN A 39 6.69 0.06 -8.86
C ASN A 39 6.64 0.37 -7.35
N ILE A 40 7.28 -0.44 -6.53
CA ILE A 40 7.49 -0.14 -5.11
C ILE A 40 8.86 0.50 -4.93
N LYS A 41 8.90 1.61 -4.19
CA LYS A 41 10.14 2.23 -3.74
C LYS A 41 10.14 2.32 -2.22
N LYS A 42 11.25 1.92 -1.60
CA LYS A 42 11.52 2.19 -0.20
C LYS A 42 11.87 3.68 -0.05
N LEU A 43 11.18 4.36 0.85
CA LEU A 43 11.50 5.71 1.29
C LEU A 43 12.54 5.58 2.40
N THR A 44 13.71 6.20 2.21
CA THR A 44 14.72 6.30 3.27
C THR A 44 14.34 7.44 4.20
N ASN A 45 14.32 7.18 5.51
CA ASN A 45 14.09 8.18 6.56
C ASN A 45 12.65 8.72 6.65
N PHE A 46 11.63 7.93 6.28
CA PHE A 46 10.22 8.32 6.37
C PHE A 46 9.37 7.15 6.88
N GLU A 47 8.37 7.45 7.72
CA GLU A 47 7.28 6.54 8.07
C GLU A 47 6.00 7.07 7.39
N PRO A 48 5.44 6.39 6.38
CA PRO A 48 5.73 5.01 5.96
C PRO A 48 6.98 4.82 5.09
N ALA A 49 7.66 3.70 5.29
CA ALA A 49 8.91 3.28 4.66
C ALA A 49 8.76 2.80 3.22
N TYR A 50 7.55 2.51 2.72
CA TYR A 50 7.34 2.08 1.34
C TYR A 50 6.28 2.91 0.61
N ARG A 51 6.49 3.05 -0.71
CA ARG A 51 5.55 3.68 -1.63
C ARG A 51 5.34 2.85 -2.87
N LEU A 52 4.10 2.46 -3.14
CA LEU A 52 3.67 1.88 -4.41
C LEU A 52 3.05 2.97 -5.29
N ARG A 53 3.47 3.06 -6.56
CA ARG A 53 2.84 3.96 -7.55
C ARG A 53 1.84 3.18 -8.41
N VAL A 54 0.60 3.66 -8.45
CA VAL A 54 -0.48 3.08 -9.27
C VAL A 54 -1.07 4.17 -10.16
N GLY A 55 -0.49 4.32 -11.35
CA GLY A 55 -0.81 5.44 -12.25
C GLY A 55 -0.50 6.78 -11.59
N ASP A 56 -1.55 7.57 -11.33
CA ASP A 56 -1.47 8.89 -10.68
C ASP A 56 -1.56 8.84 -9.15
N TYR A 57 -1.96 7.70 -8.59
CA TYR A 57 -2.11 7.50 -7.16
C TYR A 57 -0.83 6.93 -6.53
N ARG A 58 -0.61 7.28 -5.27
CA ARG A 58 0.52 6.82 -4.46
C ARG A 58 -0.02 6.16 -3.21
N ILE A 59 0.32 4.90 -3.00
CA ILE A 59 -0.02 4.16 -1.79
C ILE A 59 1.23 4.14 -0.92
N LEU A 60 1.16 4.78 0.24
CA LEU A 60 2.19 4.73 1.27
C LEU A 60 1.82 3.64 2.25
N PHE A 61 2.74 2.72 2.53
CA PHE A 61 2.51 1.61 3.44
C PHE A 61 3.79 1.19 4.14
N ASP A 62 3.61 0.53 5.28
CA ASP A 62 4.68 -0.13 6.02
C ASP A 62 4.45 -1.62 6.02
N VAL A 63 5.55 -2.36 6.03
CA VAL A 63 5.52 -3.80 6.28
C VAL A 63 6.04 -4.00 7.69
N VAL A 64 5.12 -4.25 8.61
CA VAL A 64 5.45 -4.70 9.96
C VAL A 64 5.55 -6.21 9.87
N ASP A 65 6.74 -6.73 9.57
CA ASP A 65 7.03 -8.13 9.82
C ASP A 65 6.84 -8.37 11.33
N GLU A 66 6.16 -9.45 11.66
CA GLU A 66 5.80 -9.78 13.03
C GLU A 66 6.99 -9.58 13.97
N VAL A 67 6.71 -8.77 14.99
CA VAL A 67 7.53 -8.50 16.15
C VAL A 67 8.17 -9.81 16.64
N ILE A 68 9.45 -10.02 16.37
CA ILE A 68 10.28 -10.91 17.19
C ILE A 68 10.60 -10.11 18.46
N MET A 69 9.63 -10.07 19.37
CA MET A 69 9.91 -9.76 20.77
C MET A 69 10.65 -10.98 21.33
N ARG A 70 11.93 -10.80 21.66
CA ARG A 70 12.65 -11.70 22.56
C ARG A 70 12.40 -11.26 24.00
#